data_AF-A0A3Q3IMI5-F1
#
_entry.id   AF-A0A3Q3IMI5-F1
#
_cell.length_a   1.000
_cell.length_b   1.000
_cell.length_c   1.000
_cell.angle_alpha   90.00
_cell.angle_beta   90.00
_cell.angle_gamma   90.00
#
_symmetry.space_group_name_H-M   'P 1'
#
loop_
_entity.id
_entity.type
_entity.pdbx_description
1 polymer ?
#
loop_
_entity_poly.entity_id
_entity_poly.type
_entity_poly.pdbx_seq_one_letter_code
_entity_poly.pdbx_strand_id
1 'polypeptide(L)'
;MEPRHGIMKAFPKVKRIYVNTVNTKAEARQYNTFAHYNLFFSSAPGNTFNGVTVYVLPAGIGNARCQIFQRQIQQNGGQTENSLCPGVTHVVVDDSMDSDRALRLLKVDCMPSGVQLVKCTWLSLCINEKQLLDVASYSLILPKRLISYLWFCRMLVLNRFELFLYLMSSWPQSRLSFSECGCREEACQIPGIGKRMADKIVEIMESGHLRKLDHIGEAVPVLELFTNIWGAGAKTAQLWYQQGFRTLEDIATKAHLSNVQKIGLKHYEDFLDRMPREEAAAIEKVVRDATQALDPGLVAITCGSYRRGKATCGDVDVLISHPDGKSHKGIFSKVLQSLHDSGFLTDDLVSHEENGEQKKYMGVCRLPGPGHRHRRLDIIVVPYNELACALMYFTGSAHFNRSMRALAKTKNMSLSEHSLNKDVVRQGSLKVYGGTPLPTLTEKDVFRLLGIPFRQPNERDW
;
A
#
# COMPACT_ATOMS: atom_id res chain seq x y z
N MET A 1 17.03 -38.36 46.80
CA MET A 1 15.80 -37.68 47.22
C MET A 1 16.21 -36.60 48.19
N GLU A 2 16.11 -35.33 47.80
CA GLU A 2 15.90 -34.19 48.70
C GLU A 2 15.30 -33.02 47.88
N PRO A 3 14.49 -32.14 48.50
CA PRO A 3 13.37 -31.49 47.84
C PRO A 3 13.67 -30.08 47.35
N ARG A 4 12.96 -29.71 46.28
CA ARG A 4 12.89 -28.37 45.70
C ARG A 4 12.41 -27.35 46.73
N HIS A 5 13.24 -26.38 47.07
CA HIS A 5 12.86 -25.17 47.79
C HIS A 5 12.19 -24.19 46.82
N GLY A 6 10.88 -24.04 46.94
CA GLY A 6 10.17 -22.84 46.50
C GLY A 6 10.20 -21.79 47.60
N ILE A 7 10.53 -20.55 47.26
CA ILE A 7 10.25 -19.37 48.10
C ILE A 7 9.72 -18.24 47.21
N MET A 8 8.50 -17.82 47.54
CA MET A 8 7.82 -16.60 47.08
C MET A 8 8.50 -15.33 47.61
N LYS A 9 8.34 -14.23 46.86
CA LYS A 9 8.11 -12.82 47.29
C LYS A 9 8.31 -11.94 46.04
N ALA A 10 7.59 -10.87 45.76
CA ALA A 10 6.39 -10.24 46.29
C ALA A 10 6.08 -9.12 45.29
N PHE A 11 4.85 -9.04 44.78
CA PHE A 11 4.39 -7.83 44.08
C PHE A 11 3.29 -7.19 44.93
N PRO A 12 3.43 -5.92 45.34
CA PRO A 12 2.45 -5.26 46.19
C PRO A 12 1.14 -5.02 45.43
N LYS A 13 0.03 -5.37 46.10
CA LYS A 13 -1.34 -5.01 45.69
C LYS A 13 -1.49 -3.49 45.76
N VAL A 14 -1.62 -2.82 44.61
CA VAL A 14 -2.03 -1.42 44.57
C VAL A 14 -3.54 -1.36 44.86
N LYS A 15 -3.89 -0.82 46.03
CA LYS A 15 -5.26 -0.48 46.43
C LYS A 15 -5.76 0.68 45.55
N ARG A 16 -6.96 0.52 44.97
CA ARG A 16 -7.78 1.64 44.50
C ARG A 16 -8.00 2.61 45.66
N ILE A 17 -7.54 3.85 45.50
CA ILE A 17 -7.87 4.94 46.41
C ILE A 17 -9.23 5.49 45.98
N TYR A 18 -10.20 5.35 46.88
CA TYR A 18 -11.49 6.04 46.82
C TYR A 18 -11.25 7.45 47.37
N VAL A 19 -11.42 8.49 46.55
CA VAL A 19 -11.51 9.87 47.05
C VAL A 19 -12.96 10.31 46.88
N ASN A 20 -13.70 10.23 47.98
CA ASN A 20 -14.94 10.96 48.19
C ASN A 20 -14.59 12.26 48.90
N THR A 21 -14.81 13.40 48.26
CA THR A 21 -15.03 14.65 48.99
C THR A 21 -15.85 15.66 48.17
N VAL A 22 -17.12 15.76 48.57
CA VAL A 22 -17.90 16.99 48.84
C VAL A 22 -18.11 18.02 47.72
N ASN A 23 -19.32 17.96 47.15
CA ASN A 23 -20.34 19.01 47.07
C ASN A 23 -19.88 20.50 47.10
N THR A 24 -19.95 21.16 45.94
CA THR A 24 -20.40 22.56 45.83
C THR A 24 -21.34 22.67 44.64
N LYS A 25 -22.63 22.85 44.96
CA LYS A 25 -23.66 23.38 44.08
C LYS A 25 -23.54 24.91 44.05
N ALA A 26 -24.06 25.49 42.95
CA ALA A 26 -24.07 26.91 42.59
C ALA A 26 -22.73 27.34 41.98
N GLU A 27 -22.65 27.87 40.76
CA GLU A 27 -23.54 28.83 40.11
C GLU A 27 -23.55 28.64 38.58
N ALA A 28 -24.74 28.56 38.00
CA ALA A 28 -25.09 29.03 36.64
C ALA A 28 -26.55 28.59 36.38
N ARG A 29 -27.48 29.19 37.15
CA ARG A 29 -28.91 29.19 36.83
C ARG A 29 -29.26 30.58 36.30
N GLN A 30 -29.62 30.64 35.02
CA GLN A 30 -30.57 31.55 34.35
C GLN A 30 -30.16 31.50 32.87
N TYR A 31 -30.98 30.98 31.95
CA TYR A 31 -32.35 31.39 31.71
C TYR A 31 -33.32 30.23 31.48
N ASN A 32 -34.48 30.36 32.12
CA ASN A 32 -35.74 29.70 31.78
C ASN A 32 -36.20 30.14 30.38
N THR A 33 -36.78 29.24 29.58
CA THR A 33 -38.24 29.12 29.44
C THR A 33 -38.60 28.12 28.34
N PHE A 34 -39.15 26.98 28.78
CA PHE A 34 -39.91 26.04 27.96
C PHE A 34 -41.36 26.52 27.95
N ALA A 35 -41.71 27.50 27.10
CA ALA A 35 -43.09 27.96 26.92
C ALA A 35 -43.23 28.88 25.70
N HIS A 36 -43.22 28.32 24.49
CA HIS A 36 -44.06 28.78 23.37
C HIS A 36 -43.80 27.89 22.16
N TYR A 37 -44.75 27.91 21.22
CA TYR A 37 -44.89 27.06 20.03
C TYR A 37 -45.58 25.71 20.28
N ASN A 38 -46.80 25.81 20.83
CA ASN A 38 -47.89 25.13 20.16
C ASN A 38 -48.51 26.10 19.15
N LEU A 39 -48.89 25.55 18.00
CA LEU A 39 -49.86 26.09 17.04
C LEU A 39 -49.42 27.31 16.22
N PHE A 40 -48.87 27.03 15.03
CA PHE A 40 -49.52 27.48 13.80
C PHE A 40 -49.33 26.43 12.70
N PHE A 41 -50.45 25.80 12.35
CA PHE A 41 -50.61 25.02 11.14
C PHE A 41 -50.38 25.92 9.93
N SER A 42 -49.50 25.50 9.01
CA SER A 42 -49.66 25.55 7.54
C SER A 42 -48.28 25.54 6.89
N SER A 43 -47.98 24.46 6.17
CA SER A 43 -47.22 24.53 4.91
C SER A 43 -47.29 23.14 4.28
N ALA A 44 -47.40 23.12 2.95
CA ALA A 44 -47.58 21.96 2.08
C ALA A 44 -46.77 20.71 2.51
N PRO A 45 -47.21 19.48 2.15
CA PRO A 45 -46.40 18.29 2.38
C PRO A 45 -44.97 18.55 1.88
N GLY A 46 -44.02 18.47 2.79
CA GLY A 46 -42.61 18.57 2.43
C GLY A 46 -42.27 17.37 1.55
N ASN A 47 -41.45 17.55 0.52
CA ASN A 47 -41.03 16.44 -0.34
C ASN A 47 -39.67 15.87 0.08
N THR A 48 -39.24 16.14 1.32
CA THR A 48 -37.89 15.85 1.83
C THR A 48 -37.54 14.37 1.77
N PHE A 49 -38.50 13.48 2.05
CA PHE A 49 -38.32 12.03 2.06
C PHE A 49 -39.00 11.33 0.88
N ASN A 50 -39.21 12.03 -0.25
CA ASN A 50 -39.83 11.41 -1.42
C ASN A 50 -38.99 10.22 -1.93
N GLY A 51 -39.63 9.06 -2.09
CA GLY A 51 -38.97 7.80 -2.46
C GLY A 51 -38.21 7.12 -1.32
N VAL A 52 -38.31 7.61 -0.08
CA VAL A 52 -37.68 7.03 1.10
C VAL A 52 -38.72 6.30 1.94
N THR A 53 -38.50 5.00 2.12
CA THR A 53 -39.26 4.16 3.06
C THR A 53 -38.40 3.82 4.26
N VAL A 54 -38.87 4.16 5.46
CA VAL A 54 -38.11 4.05 6.71
C VAL A 54 -38.73 3.04 7.66
N TYR A 55 -37.91 2.14 8.21
CA TYR A 55 -38.25 1.37 9.40
C TYR A 55 -37.50 1.92 10.62
N VAL A 56 -38.22 2.36 11.65
CA VAL A 56 -37.63 2.85 12.90
C VAL A 56 -37.59 1.70 13.91
N LEU A 57 -36.40 1.25 14.29
CA LEU A 57 -36.22 0.18 15.25
C LEU A 57 -36.48 0.70 16.68
N PRO A 58 -37.50 0.19 17.40
CA PRO A 58 -37.92 0.78 18.68
C PRO A 58 -36.89 0.67 19.82
N ALA A 59 -35.96 -0.28 19.73
CA ALA A 59 -34.95 -0.52 20.75
C ALA A 59 -34.03 0.70 20.93
N GLY A 60 -34.01 1.27 22.14
CA GLY A 60 -33.22 2.45 22.49
C GLY A 60 -33.96 3.78 22.28
N ILE A 61 -34.75 3.91 21.21
CA ILE A 61 -35.47 5.15 20.86
C ILE A 61 -36.75 5.33 21.71
N GLY A 62 -37.46 4.23 22.00
CA GLY A 62 -38.73 4.22 22.73
C GLY A 62 -39.96 4.51 21.84
N ASN A 63 -41.09 3.89 22.18
CA ASN A 63 -42.29 3.84 21.32
C ASN A 63 -42.90 5.22 21.03
N ALA A 64 -42.95 6.11 22.02
CA ALA A 64 -43.51 7.46 21.85
C ALA A 64 -42.71 8.28 20.82
N ARG A 65 -41.37 8.20 20.88
CA ARG A 65 -40.49 8.90 19.94
C ARG A 65 -40.50 8.28 18.55
N CYS A 66 -40.64 6.95 18.45
CA CYS A 66 -40.85 6.26 17.17
C CYS A 66 -42.13 6.74 16.47
N GLN A 67 -43.23 6.88 17.20
CA GLN A 67 -44.49 7.39 16.64
C GLN A 67 -44.36 8.84 16.15
N ILE A 68 -43.61 9.69 16.87
CA ILE A 68 -43.33 11.06 16.43
C ILE A 68 -42.55 11.05 15.12
N PHE A 69 -41.47 10.27 15.05
CA PHE A 69 -40.68 10.12 13.82
C PHE A 69 -41.49 9.60 12.65
N GLN A 70 -42.33 8.58 12.86
CA GLN A 70 -43.19 8.04 11.80
C GLN A 70 -44.14 9.11 11.22
N ARG A 71 -44.78 9.90 12.08
CA ARG A 71 -45.66 11.01 11.64
C ARG A 71 -44.87 12.07 10.87
N GLN A 72 -43.69 12.44 11.36
CA GLN A 72 -42.85 13.46 10.71
C GLN A 72 -42.32 13.00 9.35
N ILE A 73 -41.96 11.72 9.20
CA ILE A 73 -41.56 11.12 7.91
C ILE A 73 -42.71 11.23 6.91
N GLN A 74 -43.93 10.81 7.31
CA GLN A 74 -45.11 10.85 6.45
C GLN A 74 -45.51 12.29 6.06
N GLN A 75 -45.44 13.23 7.00
CA GLN A 75 -45.69 14.66 6.74
C GLN A 75 -44.69 15.29 5.76
N ASN A 76 -43.50 14.68 5.64
CA ASN A 76 -42.42 15.11 4.74
C ASN A 76 -42.26 14.15 3.54
N GLY A 77 -43.33 13.46 3.14
CA GLY A 77 -43.42 12.75 1.87
C GLY A 77 -42.76 11.36 1.82
N GLY A 78 -42.32 10.84 2.97
CA GLY A 78 -41.74 9.49 3.09
C GLY A 78 -42.76 8.43 3.52
N GLN A 79 -42.38 7.16 3.37
CA GLN A 79 -43.17 6.02 3.82
C GLN A 79 -42.54 5.39 5.07
N THR A 80 -43.35 4.69 5.87
CA THR A 80 -42.89 4.03 7.08
C THR A 80 -43.38 2.59 7.15
N GLU A 81 -42.50 1.68 7.51
CA GLU A 81 -42.81 0.27 7.70
C GLU A 81 -42.66 -0.12 9.18
N ASN A 82 -43.39 -1.15 9.61
CA ASN A 82 -43.34 -1.67 10.99
C ASN A 82 -42.33 -2.81 11.17
N SER A 83 -41.74 -3.29 10.08
CA SER A 83 -40.73 -4.34 10.04
C SER A 83 -39.84 -4.18 8.82
N LEU A 84 -38.65 -4.78 8.84
CA LEU A 84 -37.80 -4.85 7.66
C LEU A 84 -38.47 -5.68 6.56
N CYS A 85 -38.75 -5.06 5.42
CA CYS A 85 -39.34 -5.68 4.23
C CYS A 85 -38.64 -5.17 2.95
N PRO A 86 -38.86 -5.79 1.77
CA PRO A 86 -38.18 -5.40 0.53
C PRO A 86 -38.38 -3.93 0.10
N GLY A 87 -39.43 -3.27 0.59
CA GLY A 87 -39.70 -1.86 0.30
C GLY A 87 -38.93 -0.87 1.17
N VAL A 88 -38.27 -1.33 2.25
CA VAL A 88 -37.54 -0.45 3.18
C VAL A 88 -36.22 0.01 2.55
N THR A 89 -35.99 1.31 2.55
CA THR A 89 -34.74 1.93 2.06
C THR A 89 -33.79 2.30 3.19
N HIS A 90 -34.32 2.63 4.38
CA HIS A 90 -33.55 3.07 5.54
C HIS A 90 -34.06 2.40 6.82
N VAL A 91 -33.15 1.90 7.64
CA VAL A 91 -33.43 1.46 9.01
C VAL A 91 -32.81 2.46 9.96
N VAL A 92 -33.64 3.07 10.81
CA VAL A 92 -33.22 4.07 11.79
C VAL A 92 -33.13 3.43 13.17
N VAL A 93 -31.98 3.57 13.82
CA VAL A 93 -31.71 3.02 15.16
C VAL A 93 -31.25 4.10 16.13
N ASP A 94 -31.27 3.81 17.43
CA ASP A 94 -30.77 4.72 18.47
C ASP A 94 -29.28 5.07 18.26
N ASP A 95 -28.86 6.27 18.65
CA ASP A 95 -27.47 6.72 18.45
C ASP A 95 -26.43 5.87 19.22
N SER A 96 -26.86 5.21 20.30
CA SER A 96 -26.05 4.28 21.10
C SER A 96 -26.04 2.84 20.58
N MET A 97 -26.78 2.54 19.50
CA MET A 97 -26.86 1.20 18.91
C MET A 97 -25.59 0.86 18.11
N ASP A 98 -25.05 -0.35 18.33
CA ASP A 98 -23.99 -0.94 17.49
C ASP A 98 -24.55 -1.84 16.37
N SER A 99 -23.73 -2.10 15.34
CA SER A 99 -24.13 -2.87 14.15
C SER A 99 -24.56 -4.30 14.48
N ASP A 100 -23.80 -5.00 15.33
CA ASP A 100 -24.05 -6.42 15.65
C ASP A 100 -25.36 -6.59 16.42
N ARG A 101 -25.64 -5.66 17.34
CA ARG A 101 -26.90 -5.64 18.08
C ARG A 101 -28.06 -5.28 17.17
N ALA A 102 -27.90 -4.32 16.25
CA ALA A 102 -28.94 -3.97 15.28
C ALA A 102 -29.30 -5.16 14.39
N LEU A 103 -28.32 -5.85 13.80
CA LEU A 103 -28.54 -7.04 12.95
C LEU A 103 -29.26 -8.17 13.71
N ARG A 104 -28.85 -8.45 14.96
CA ARG A 104 -29.51 -9.42 15.83
C ARG A 104 -30.98 -9.08 16.10
N LEU A 105 -31.30 -7.81 16.35
CA LEU A 105 -32.68 -7.35 16.57
C LEU A 105 -33.53 -7.39 15.29
N LEU A 106 -32.89 -7.16 14.14
CA LEU A 106 -33.51 -7.26 12.82
C LEU A 106 -33.66 -8.70 12.31
N LYS A 107 -33.04 -9.68 13.00
CA LYS A 107 -33.02 -11.10 12.63
C LYS A 107 -32.45 -11.33 11.22
N VAL A 108 -31.38 -10.62 10.89
CA VAL A 108 -30.64 -10.78 9.63
C VAL A 108 -29.15 -10.93 9.92
N ASP A 109 -28.46 -11.75 9.12
CA ASP A 109 -27.01 -11.92 9.24
C ASP A 109 -26.25 -10.73 8.63
N CYS A 110 -26.85 -10.08 7.64
CA CYS A 110 -26.34 -8.84 7.02
C CYS A 110 -27.50 -7.98 6.50
N MET A 111 -27.24 -6.68 6.29
CA MET A 111 -28.27 -5.79 5.75
C MET A 111 -28.55 -6.09 4.27
N PRO A 112 -29.84 -6.13 3.85
CA PRO A 112 -30.18 -6.30 2.44
C PRO A 112 -29.56 -5.23 1.54
N SER A 113 -29.19 -5.61 0.32
CA SER A 113 -28.58 -4.69 -0.65
C SER A 113 -29.48 -3.48 -0.89
N GLY A 114 -28.91 -2.27 -0.79
CA GLY A 114 -29.63 -1.02 -0.99
C GLY A 114 -30.29 -0.43 0.27
N VAL A 115 -30.28 -1.13 1.41
CA VAL A 115 -30.85 -0.63 2.66
C VAL A 115 -29.77 0.05 3.52
N GLN A 116 -30.01 1.31 3.90
CA GLN A 116 -29.10 2.08 4.75
C GLN A 116 -29.42 1.88 6.23
N LEU A 117 -28.44 1.52 7.05
CA LEU A 117 -28.60 1.39 8.51
C LEU A 117 -28.02 2.63 9.20
N VAL A 118 -28.87 3.53 9.70
CA VAL A 118 -28.49 4.88 10.14
C VAL A 118 -28.95 5.20 11.55
N LYS A 119 -28.24 6.11 12.22
CA LYS A 119 -28.58 6.63 13.55
C LYS A 119 -29.76 7.62 13.51
N CYS A 120 -30.53 7.71 14.59
CA CYS A 120 -31.72 8.57 14.69
C CYS A 120 -31.42 10.07 14.65
N THR A 121 -30.18 10.46 14.95
CA THR A 121 -29.64 11.80 14.69
C THR A 121 -29.77 12.23 13.23
N TRP A 122 -29.50 11.33 12.28
CA TRP A 122 -29.66 11.63 10.84
C TRP A 122 -31.09 12.03 10.52
N LEU A 123 -32.06 11.25 11.01
CA LEU A 123 -33.48 11.51 10.77
C LEU A 123 -33.91 12.85 11.39
N SER A 124 -33.44 13.13 12.60
CA SER A 124 -33.74 14.38 13.31
C SER A 124 -33.20 15.60 12.55
N LEU A 125 -31.98 15.51 12.01
CA LEU A 125 -31.35 16.58 11.23
C LEU A 125 -32.02 16.78 9.86
N CYS A 126 -32.37 15.69 9.15
CA CYS A 126 -33.09 15.79 7.88
C CYS A 126 -34.44 16.51 8.02
N ILE A 127 -35.16 16.25 9.12
CA ILE A 127 -36.42 16.91 9.42
C ILE A 127 -36.20 18.40 9.74
N ASN A 128 -35.17 18.72 10.54
CA ASN A 128 -34.88 20.10 10.94
C ASN A 128 -34.41 20.96 9.77
N GLU A 129 -33.52 20.43 8.93
CA GLU A 129 -32.95 21.13 7.78
C GLU A 129 -33.86 21.08 6.54
N LYS A 130 -34.96 20.32 6.60
CA LYS A 130 -35.89 20.08 5.49
C LYS A 130 -35.17 19.58 4.23
N GLN A 131 -34.10 18.82 4.41
CA GLN A 131 -33.27 18.28 3.34
C GLN A 131 -32.88 16.84 3.65
N LEU A 132 -32.83 15.98 2.64
CA LEU A 132 -32.26 14.64 2.79
C LEU A 132 -30.73 14.74 2.85
N LEU A 133 -30.16 14.43 4.01
CA LEU A 133 -28.73 14.52 4.26
C LEU A 133 -28.01 13.25 3.83
N ASP A 134 -26.72 13.38 3.51
CA ASP A 134 -25.86 12.23 3.25
C ASP A 134 -25.75 11.33 4.49
N VAL A 135 -25.80 10.02 4.25
CA VAL A 135 -25.85 9.01 5.31
C VAL A 135 -24.47 8.62 5.83
N ALA A 136 -23.37 8.99 5.15
CA ALA A 136 -22.04 8.46 5.45
C ALA A 136 -21.57 8.72 6.89
N SER A 137 -21.88 9.89 7.45
CA SER A 137 -21.52 10.26 8.82
C SER A 137 -22.42 9.64 9.91
N TYR A 138 -23.52 9.02 9.52
CA TYR A 138 -24.55 8.51 10.42
C TYR A 138 -24.82 7.01 10.25
N SER A 139 -24.23 6.40 9.23
CA SER A 139 -24.37 4.99 8.94
C SER A 139 -23.57 4.16 9.94
N LEU A 140 -24.19 3.10 10.46
CA LEU A 140 -23.53 2.06 11.26
C LEU A 140 -22.79 1.04 10.39
N ILE A 141 -23.03 1.07 9.08
CA ILE A 141 -22.32 0.27 8.09
C ILE A 141 -21.68 1.26 7.12
N LEU A 142 -20.39 1.52 7.29
CA LEU A 142 -19.67 2.50 6.47
C LEU A 142 -19.89 2.21 4.97
N PRO A 143 -20.22 3.22 4.15
CA PRO A 143 -20.29 3.03 2.70
C PRO A 143 -18.95 2.52 2.18
N LYS A 144 -18.98 1.55 1.27
CA LYS A 144 -17.84 0.83 0.65
C LYS A 144 -16.85 1.69 -0.16
N ARG A 145 -16.71 2.99 0.13
CA ARG A 145 -15.81 3.92 -0.55
C ARG A 145 -15.19 4.88 0.45
N LEU A 146 -14.27 4.41 1.30
CA LEU A 146 -13.20 5.23 1.93
C LEU A 146 -12.31 4.41 2.87
N ILE A 147 -11.95 3.18 2.50
CA ILE A 147 -10.63 2.69 2.91
C ILE A 147 -9.68 3.33 1.91
N SER A 148 -9.09 4.47 2.28
CA SER A 148 -8.11 5.12 1.41
C SER A 148 -6.97 4.13 1.17
N TYR A 149 -6.88 3.67 -0.09
CA TYR A 149 -5.84 2.77 -0.61
C TYR A 149 -4.41 3.22 -0.22
N LEU A 150 -4.25 4.50 0.11
CA LEU A 150 -3.00 5.15 0.48
C LEU A 150 -2.59 4.93 1.96
N TRP A 151 -3.52 4.64 2.88
CA TRP A 151 -3.16 4.38 4.28
C TRP A 151 -2.67 2.93 4.48
N PHE A 152 -3.25 1.98 3.75
CA PHE A 152 -2.88 0.55 3.83
C PHE A 152 -1.55 0.21 3.15
N CYS A 153 -1.13 0.98 2.13
CA CYS A 153 0.10 0.73 1.39
C CYS A 153 1.38 1.19 2.11
N ARG A 154 1.28 1.98 3.18
CA ARG A 154 2.42 2.72 3.76
C ARG A 154 3.02 2.10 5.04
N MET A 155 2.58 0.90 5.46
CA MET A 155 2.80 0.41 6.83
C MET A 155 3.39 -1.00 6.97
N LEU A 156 4.23 -1.49 6.04
CA LEU A 156 4.70 -2.88 6.08
C LEU A 156 6.18 -3.04 5.71
N VAL A 157 7.06 -2.43 6.51
CA VAL A 157 8.45 -2.92 6.60
C VAL A 157 8.48 -4.17 7.48
N LEU A 158 9.25 -5.15 7.02
CA LEU A 158 9.63 -6.42 7.65
C LEU A 158 8.75 -7.62 7.27
N ASN A 159 9.23 -8.29 6.23
CA ASN A 159 8.98 -9.68 5.84
C ASN A 159 7.70 -10.01 5.07
N ARG A 160 7.91 -10.31 3.77
CA ARG A 160 7.10 -11.20 2.90
C ARG A 160 5.63 -10.84 2.67
N PHE A 161 5.22 -9.58 2.83
CA PHE A 161 3.87 -9.11 2.46
C PHE A 161 3.80 -8.16 1.25
N GLU A 162 4.92 -7.64 0.73
CA GLU A 162 4.92 -6.82 -0.51
C GLU A 162 4.28 -7.54 -1.72
N LEU A 163 4.43 -8.87 -1.80
CA LEU A 163 3.82 -9.69 -2.86
C LEU A 163 2.30 -9.66 -2.84
N PHE A 164 1.70 -9.46 -1.67
CA PHE A 164 0.25 -9.50 -1.50
C PHE A 164 -0.42 -8.18 -1.88
N LEU A 165 0.14 -7.04 -1.47
CA LEU A 165 -0.42 -5.73 -1.81
C LEU A 165 -0.24 -5.37 -3.29
N TYR A 166 0.89 -5.77 -3.87
CA TYR A 166 1.17 -5.57 -5.29
C TYR A 166 0.22 -6.41 -6.17
N LEU A 167 -0.01 -7.68 -5.80
CA LEU A 167 -1.05 -8.51 -6.43
C LEU A 167 -2.47 -7.92 -6.29
N MET A 168 -2.76 -7.19 -5.20
CA MET A 168 -4.04 -6.51 -4.97
C MET A 168 -4.15 -5.17 -5.71
N SER A 169 -3.05 -4.44 -5.94
CA SER A 169 -3.05 -3.17 -6.70
C SER A 169 -3.00 -3.35 -8.21
N SER A 170 -2.49 -4.50 -8.66
CA SER A 170 -2.17 -4.77 -10.07
C SER A 170 -3.06 -5.87 -10.67
N TRP A 171 -4.03 -6.37 -9.91
CA TRP A 171 -5.12 -7.16 -10.46
C TRP A 171 -5.94 -6.27 -11.38
N PRO A 172 -6.21 -6.68 -12.63
CA PRO A 172 -7.02 -5.89 -13.54
C PRO A 172 -8.39 -5.63 -12.89
N GLN A 173 -8.72 -4.34 -12.69
CA GLN A 173 -10.05 -3.88 -12.22
C GLN A 173 -11.22 -4.42 -13.05
N SER A 174 -10.94 -5.03 -14.21
CA SER A 174 -11.89 -5.66 -15.10
C SER A 174 -12.16 -7.14 -14.84
N ARG A 175 -11.54 -7.80 -13.84
CA ARG A 175 -11.67 -9.27 -13.69
C ARG A 175 -11.92 -9.86 -12.31
N LEU A 176 -12.34 -9.07 -11.33
CA LEU A 176 -13.14 -9.51 -10.19
C LEU A 176 -13.60 -8.24 -9.48
N SER A 177 -14.90 -8.03 -9.46
CA SER A 177 -15.47 -7.00 -8.60
C SER A 177 -15.25 -7.49 -7.16
N PHE A 178 -14.33 -6.89 -6.41
CA PHE A 178 -14.13 -7.23 -4.98
C PHE A 178 -15.40 -6.95 -4.15
N SER A 179 -16.42 -6.34 -4.77
CA SER A 179 -17.80 -6.25 -4.29
C SER A 179 -18.52 -7.59 -4.13
N GLU A 180 -18.00 -8.69 -4.70
CA GLU A 180 -18.67 -10.01 -4.73
C GLU A 180 -18.00 -11.10 -3.89
N CYS A 181 -16.86 -10.84 -3.24
CA CYS A 181 -16.25 -11.84 -2.34
C CYS A 181 -16.93 -11.75 -0.96
N GLY A 182 -18.14 -12.29 -0.85
CA GLY A 182 -19.00 -12.20 0.32
C GLY A 182 -18.67 -13.22 1.41
N CYS A 183 -17.86 -14.24 1.11
CA CYS A 183 -17.52 -15.27 2.07
C CYS A 183 -16.10 -15.80 1.96
N ARG A 184 -15.66 -16.44 3.04
CA ARG A 184 -14.35 -17.09 3.20
C ARG A 184 -14.03 -18.07 2.08
N GLU A 185 -15.04 -18.79 1.61
CA GLU A 185 -14.95 -19.82 0.58
C GLU A 185 -14.59 -19.22 -0.78
N GLU A 186 -15.19 -18.09 -1.14
CA GLU A 186 -14.87 -17.33 -2.36
C GLU A 186 -13.46 -16.75 -2.30
N ALA A 187 -13.05 -16.21 -1.15
CA ALA A 187 -11.70 -15.71 -0.96
C ALA A 187 -10.65 -16.83 -1.15
N CYS A 188 -10.96 -18.06 -0.71
CA CYS A 188 -10.10 -19.22 -0.92
C CYS A 188 -10.02 -19.69 -2.39
N GLN A 189 -10.96 -19.30 -3.26
CA GLN A 189 -10.89 -19.63 -4.69
C GLN A 189 -9.90 -18.75 -5.45
N ILE A 190 -9.46 -17.63 -4.86
CA ILE A 190 -8.51 -16.72 -5.49
C ILE A 190 -7.11 -17.36 -5.46
N PRO A 191 -6.45 -17.59 -6.62
CA PRO A 191 -5.12 -18.15 -6.66
C PRO A 191 -4.12 -17.33 -5.82
N GLY A 192 -3.46 -17.98 -4.86
CA GLY A 192 -2.54 -17.34 -3.92
C GLY A 192 -3.14 -17.00 -2.55
N ILE A 193 -4.46 -17.14 -2.38
CA ILE A 193 -5.15 -16.93 -1.10
C ILE A 193 -5.48 -18.28 -0.46
N GLY A 194 -4.71 -18.65 0.57
CA GLY A 194 -5.02 -19.82 1.39
C GLY A 194 -5.96 -19.48 2.55
N LYS A 195 -6.45 -20.52 3.24
CA LYS A 195 -7.36 -20.44 4.40
C LYS A 195 -7.02 -19.30 5.38
N ARG A 196 -5.76 -19.23 5.84
CA ARG A 196 -5.28 -18.21 6.79
C ARG A 196 -5.35 -16.77 6.27
N MET A 197 -5.30 -16.57 4.96
CA MET A 197 -5.42 -15.24 4.36
C MET A 197 -6.89 -14.89 4.16
N ALA A 198 -7.69 -15.84 3.69
CA ALA A 198 -9.15 -15.69 3.62
C ALA A 198 -9.75 -15.31 4.97
N ASP A 199 -9.31 -15.95 6.07
CA ASP A 199 -9.74 -15.62 7.44
C ASP A 199 -9.50 -14.13 7.78
N LYS A 200 -8.36 -13.56 7.35
CA LYS A 200 -8.03 -12.15 7.60
C LYS A 200 -8.81 -11.19 6.71
N ILE A 201 -9.06 -11.57 5.46
CA ILE A 201 -9.87 -10.78 4.53
C ILE A 201 -11.28 -10.65 5.10
N VAL A 202 -11.86 -11.77 5.55
CA VAL A 202 -13.16 -11.79 6.23
C VAL A 202 -13.15 -10.93 7.49
N GLU A 203 -12.13 -11.06 8.36
CA GLU A 203 -12.00 -10.22 9.57
C GLU A 203 -12.03 -8.72 9.25
N ILE A 204 -11.29 -8.28 8.21
CA ILE A 204 -11.26 -6.89 7.78
C ILE A 204 -12.61 -6.46 7.19
N MET A 205 -13.27 -7.33 6.43
CA MET A 205 -14.57 -7.02 5.82
C MET A 205 -15.70 -6.93 6.85
N GLU A 206 -15.68 -7.78 7.88
CA GLU A 206 -16.70 -7.83 8.94
C GLU A 206 -16.49 -6.73 9.97
N SER A 207 -15.24 -6.53 10.44
CA SER A 207 -14.95 -5.62 11.56
C SER A 207 -14.41 -4.25 11.13
N GLY A 208 -14.05 -4.08 9.85
CA GLY A 208 -13.33 -2.90 9.37
C GLY A 208 -11.88 -2.82 9.86
N HIS A 209 -11.38 -3.84 10.57
CA HIS A 209 -10.10 -3.83 11.27
C HIS A 209 -9.40 -5.20 11.20
N LEU A 210 -8.11 -5.23 11.50
CA LEU A 210 -7.36 -6.47 11.66
C LEU A 210 -6.67 -6.46 13.03
N ARG A 211 -7.14 -7.30 13.96
CA ARG A 211 -6.63 -7.39 15.35
C ARG A 211 -5.13 -7.62 15.45
N LYS A 212 -4.53 -8.24 14.42
CA LYS A 212 -3.08 -8.42 14.37
C LYS A 212 -2.32 -7.08 14.34
N LEU A 213 -2.93 -6.02 13.80
CA LEU A 213 -2.33 -4.68 13.77
C LEU A 213 -2.20 -4.08 15.17
N ASP A 214 -3.11 -4.39 16.09
CA ASP A 214 -3.05 -3.93 17.49
C ASP A 214 -1.86 -4.51 18.27
N HIS A 215 -1.28 -5.58 17.73
CA HIS A 215 -0.14 -6.29 18.33
C HIS A 215 1.16 -6.02 17.55
N ILE A 216 1.17 -5.02 16.66
CA ILE A 216 2.41 -4.54 16.05
C ILE A 216 3.19 -3.83 17.16
N GLY A 217 4.29 -4.44 17.58
CA GLY A 217 5.14 -3.88 18.62
C GLY A 217 5.74 -2.53 18.22
N GLU A 218 6.05 -1.70 19.22
CA GLU A 218 6.67 -0.37 19.09
C GLU A 218 7.97 -0.35 18.27
N ALA A 219 8.56 -1.52 18.03
CA ALA A 219 9.75 -1.67 17.21
C ALA A 219 9.52 -1.42 15.72
N VAL A 220 8.32 -1.67 15.17
CA VAL A 220 8.11 -1.65 13.71
C VAL A 220 8.37 -0.27 13.09
N PRO A 221 7.81 0.85 13.62
CA PRO A 221 8.09 2.17 13.07
C PRO A 221 9.59 2.54 13.09
N VAL A 222 10.31 2.13 14.13
CA VAL A 222 11.76 2.38 14.25
C VAL A 222 12.55 1.53 13.26
N LEU A 223 12.16 0.26 13.10
CA LEU A 223 12.83 -0.61 12.15
C LEU A 223 12.58 -0.16 10.71
N GLU A 224 11.38 0.34 10.39
CA GLU A 224 11.05 0.99 9.13
C GLU A 224 11.93 2.23 8.88
N LEU A 225 11.99 3.12 9.87
CA LEU A 225 12.85 4.31 9.83
C LEU A 225 14.28 3.95 9.44
N PHE A 226 14.84 2.91 10.07
CA PHE A 226 16.20 2.46 9.83
C PHE A 226 16.40 1.74 8.50
N THR A 227 15.45 0.91 8.05
CA THR A 227 15.56 0.21 6.76
C THR A 227 15.45 1.14 5.56
N ASN A 228 14.86 2.32 5.74
CA ASN A 228 14.80 3.35 4.71
C ASN A 228 16.16 4.05 4.48
N ILE A 229 17.14 3.86 5.38
CA ILE A 229 18.51 4.29 5.13
C ILE A 229 19.12 3.38 4.05
N TRP A 230 19.51 3.95 2.91
CA TRP A 230 20.07 3.16 1.82
C TRP A 230 21.33 2.40 2.28
N GLY A 231 21.38 1.09 2.01
CA GLY A 231 22.42 0.19 2.50
C GLY A 231 22.18 -0.39 3.90
N ALA A 232 21.06 -0.07 4.55
CA ALA A 232 20.64 -0.72 5.80
C ALA A 232 19.47 -1.70 5.54
N GLY A 233 19.77 -3.00 5.58
CA GLY A 233 18.75 -4.04 5.49
C GLY A 233 18.12 -4.35 6.86
N ALA A 234 17.12 -5.24 6.87
CA ALA A 234 16.41 -5.66 8.08
C ALA A 234 17.33 -6.12 9.23
N LYS A 235 18.45 -6.79 8.91
CA LYS A 235 19.44 -7.22 9.92
C LYS A 235 20.15 -6.04 10.58
N THR A 236 20.56 -5.05 9.79
CA THR A 236 21.22 -3.83 10.28
C THR A 236 20.25 -3.01 11.13
N ALA A 237 19.02 -2.82 10.67
CA ALA A 237 17.98 -2.13 11.43
C ALA A 237 17.69 -2.82 12.78
N GLN A 238 17.59 -4.15 12.79
CA GLN A 238 17.42 -4.92 14.03
C GLN A 238 18.59 -4.77 14.98
N LEU A 239 19.83 -4.79 14.48
CA LEU A 239 21.02 -4.59 15.28
C LEU A 239 21.01 -3.21 15.95
N TRP A 240 20.76 -2.14 15.19
CA TRP A 240 20.64 -0.78 15.72
C TRP A 240 19.54 -0.65 16.75
N TYR A 241 18.38 -1.27 16.50
CA TYR A 241 17.29 -1.31 17.46
C TYR A 241 17.68 -2.01 18.77
N GLN A 242 18.39 -3.15 18.69
CA GLN A 242 18.90 -3.88 19.85
C GLN A 242 19.96 -3.09 20.63
N GLN A 243 20.73 -2.23 19.95
CA GLN A 243 21.67 -1.29 20.57
C GLN A 243 20.98 -0.09 21.25
N GLY A 244 19.65 -0.01 21.19
CA GLY A 244 18.86 1.04 21.83
C GLY A 244 18.62 2.26 20.96
N PHE A 245 19.04 2.26 19.69
CA PHE A 245 18.80 3.39 18.79
C PHE A 245 17.33 3.46 18.40
N ARG A 246 16.77 4.68 18.39
CA ARG A 246 15.35 4.92 18.07
C ARG A 246 15.14 5.99 17.00
N THR A 247 16.14 6.82 16.73
CA THR A 247 16.05 7.98 15.83
C THR A 247 17.17 8.00 14.80
N LEU A 248 17.01 8.76 13.71
CA LEU A 248 18.09 8.98 12.74
C LEU A 248 19.30 9.68 13.38
N GLU A 249 19.07 10.53 14.38
CA GLU A 249 20.15 11.19 15.13
C GLU A 249 20.99 10.19 15.93
N ASP A 250 20.37 9.17 16.52
CA ASP A 250 21.11 8.07 17.15
C ASP A 250 22.01 7.36 16.13
N ILE A 251 21.51 7.15 14.91
CA ILE A 251 22.30 6.53 13.84
C ILE A 251 23.45 7.44 13.41
N ALA A 252 23.19 8.74 13.24
CA ALA A 252 24.19 9.73 12.81
C ALA A 252 25.35 9.85 13.82
N THR A 253 25.06 9.78 15.12
CA THR A 253 26.02 10.10 16.18
C THR A 253 26.65 8.87 16.84
N LYS A 254 25.94 7.74 16.89
CA LYS A 254 26.35 6.57 17.69
C LYS A 254 26.63 5.33 16.85
N ALA A 255 26.03 5.19 15.66
CA ALA A 255 26.18 3.99 14.86
C ALA A 255 27.46 4.00 14.03
N HIS A 256 28.08 2.83 13.87
CA HIS A 256 29.15 2.64 12.90
C HIS A 256 28.56 2.41 11.50
N LEU A 257 28.71 3.40 10.61
CA LEU A 257 28.15 3.37 9.26
C LEU A 257 29.21 3.02 8.20
N SER A 258 28.85 2.13 7.28
CA SER A 258 29.57 1.99 6.01
C SER A 258 29.46 3.27 5.18
N ASN A 259 30.37 3.50 4.22
CA ASN A 259 30.31 4.68 3.35
C ASN A 259 28.95 4.83 2.65
N VAL A 260 28.45 3.70 2.16
CA VAL A 260 27.12 3.55 1.58
C VAL A 260 26.01 4.05 2.50
N GLN A 261 26.01 3.61 3.77
CA GLN A 261 25.00 4.01 4.74
C GLN A 261 25.13 5.47 5.15
N LYS A 262 26.34 6.04 5.14
CA LYS A 262 26.56 7.48 5.35
C LYS A 262 25.89 8.30 4.25
N ILE A 263 26.06 7.91 2.98
CA ILE A 263 25.39 8.55 1.84
C ILE A 263 23.87 8.33 1.93
N GLY A 264 23.42 7.12 2.28
CA GLY A 264 22.01 6.82 2.49
C GLY A 264 21.35 7.66 3.59
N LEU A 265 22.09 7.97 4.66
CA LEU A 265 21.63 8.84 5.73
C LEU A 265 21.66 10.32 5.32
N LYS A 266 22.71 10.75 4.61
CA LYS A 266 22.87 12.12 4.07
C LYS A 266 21.68 12.51 3.18
N HIS A 267 21.20 11.58 2.35
CA HIS A 267 20.14 11.82 1.36
C HIS A 267 18.81 11.12 1.72
N TYR A 268 18.59 10.85 3.01
CA TYR A 268 17.45 10.04 3.48
C TYR A 268 16.09 10.52 2.94
N GLU A 269 15.79 11.81 3.13
CA GLU A 269 14.53 12.42 2.67
C GLU A 269 14.44 12.48 1.13
N ASP A 270 15.58 12.65 0.46
CA ASP A 270 15.68 12.73 -1.00
C ASP A 270 15.39 11.38 -1.67
N PHE A 271 15.86 10.27 -1.07
CA PHE A 271 15.65 8.92 -1.58
C PHE A 271 14.26 8.36 -1.29
N LEU A 272 13.57 8.86 -0.26
CA LEU A 272 12.17 8.51 0.02
C LEU A 272 11.19 9.19 -0.92
N ASP A 273 11.60 10.31 -1.53
CA ASP A 273 10.76 11.08 -2.43
C ASP A 273 10.74 10.50 -3.84
N ARG A 274 9.56 10.55 -4.47
CA ARG A 274 9.41 10.14 -5.87
C ARG A 274 9.53 11.35 -6.79
N MET A 275 10.28 11.22 -7.86
CA MET A 275 10.40 12.25 -8.88
C MET A 275 9.27 12.17 -9.91
N PRO A 276 8.79 13.29 -10.47
CA PRO A 276 7.96 13.30 -11.66
C PRO A 276 8.67 12.63 -12.85
N ARG A 277 7.88 12.07 -13.77
CA ARG A 277 8.41 11.40 -14.97
C ARG A 277 9.27 12.34 -15.83
N GLU A 278 8.93 13.62 -15.86
CA GLU A 278 9.63 14.66 -16.61
C GLU A 278 11.04 14.89 -16.06
N GLU A 279 11.21 14.84 -14.73
CA GLU A 279 12.51 14.91 -14.07
C GLU A 279 13.37 13.68 -14.43
N ALA A 280 12.77 12.48 -14.42
CA ALA A 280 13.45 11.26 -14.85
C ALA A 280 13.89 11.32 -16.33
N ALA A 281 13.08 11.92 -17.21
CA ALA A 281 13.44 12.13 -18.62
C ALA A 281 14.60 13.13 -18.78
N ALA A 282 14.68 14.16 -17.94
CA ALA A 282 15.81 15.09 -17.94
C ALA A 282 17.11 14.41 -17.49
N ILE A 283 17.05 13.56 -16.46
CA ILE A 283 18.18 12.74 -16.00
C ILE A 283 18.64 11.77 -17.10
N GLU A 284 17.70 11.07 -17.73
CA GLU A 284 17.97 10.19 -18.88
C GLU A 284 18.71 10.93 -19.99
N LYS A 285 18.24 12.13 -20.34
CA LYS A 285 18.85 12.95 -21.38
C LYS A 285 20.31 13.26 -21.06
N VAL A 286 20.64 13.62 -19.83
CA VAL A 286 22.04 13.90 -19.42
C VAL A 286 22.92 12.67 -19.63
N VAL A 287 22.47 11.49 -19.18
CA VAL A 287 23.23 10.23 -19.33
C VAL A 287 23.36 9.84 -20.80
N ARG A 288 22.29 9.96 -21.59
CA ARG A 288 22.29 9.68 -23.03
C ARG A 288 23.26 10.59 -23.77
N ASP A 289 23.21 11.90 -23.52
CA ASP A 289 24.08 12.87 -24.19
C ASP A 289 25.56 12.61 -23.85
N ALA A 290 25.88 12.32 -22.58
CA ALA A 290 27.23 11.94 -22.18
C ALA A 290 27.69 10.62 -22.83
N THR A 291 26.78 9.66 -22.98
CA THR A 291 27.06 8.38 -23.65
C THR A 291 27.32 8.58 -25.14
N GLN A 292 26.45 9.32 -25.83
CA GLN A 292 26.54 9.57 -27.28
C GLN A 292 27.71 10.49 -27.66
N ALA A 293 28.16 11.36 -26.75
CA ALA A 293 29.36 12.16 -26.96
C ALA A 293 30.64 11.30 -27.03
N LEU A 294 30.65 10.11 -26.40
CA LEU A 294 31.79 9.19 -26.48
C LEU A 294 31.76 8.36 -27.76
N ASP A 295 30.57 7.87 -28.15
CA ASP A 295 30.34 7.13 -29.39
C ASP A 295 28.86 7.27 -29.80
N PRO A 296 28.55 7.89 -30.96
CA PRO A 296 27.18 8.02 -31.46
C PRO A 296 26.44 6.69 -31.71
N GLY A 297 27.17 5.57 -31.84
CA GLY A 297 26.60 4.24 -32.00
C GLY A 297 26.11 3.60 -30.70
N LEU A 298 26.46 4.16 -29.54
CA LEU A 298 25.97 3.67 -28.25
C LEU A 298 24.47 3.92 -28.10
N VAL A 299 23.79 2.93 -27.54
CA VAL A 299 22.38 3.03 -27.17
C VAL A 299 22.27 3.16 -25.65
N ALA A 300 21.57 4.19 -25.19
CA ALA A 300 21.16 4.36 -23.80
C ALA A 300 19.63 4.23 -23.71
N ILE A 301 19.14 3.33 -22.86
CA ILE A 301 17.73 2.98 -22.75
C ILE A 301 17.32 3.10 -21.29
N THR A 302 16.43 4.04 -20.98
CA THR A 302 15.87 4.12 -19.63
C THR A 302 14.85 3.03 -19.39
N CYS A 303 14.99 2.38 -18.23
CA CYS A 303 14.30 1.18 -17.81
C CYS A 303 13.38 1.48 -16.62
N GLY A 304 13.19 0.51 -15.72
CA GLY A 304 12.49 0.71 -14.47
C GLY A 304 11.03 1.16 -14.60
N SER A 305 10.59 1.88 -13.57
CA SER A 305 9.24 2.46 -13.53
C SER A 305 8.98 3.45 -14.67
N TYR A 306 10.03 4.12 -15.17
CA TYR A 306 9.94 4.99 -16.33
C TYR A 306 9.52 4.20 -17.58
N ARG A 307 10.20 3.10 -17.93
CA ARG A 307 9.84 2.29 -19.10
C ARG A 307 8.48 1.62 -18.98
N ARG A 308 8.01 1.35 -17.75
CA ARG A 308 6.65 0.85 -17.48
C ARG A 308 5.56 1.94 -17.54
N GLY A 309 5.90 3.18 -17.87
CA GLY A 309 4.94 4.26 -18.08
C GLY A 309 4.38 4.88 -16.80
N LYS A 310 5.06 4.76 -15.65
CA LYS A 310 4.62 5.40 -14.41
C LYS A 310 4.76 6.93 -14.49
N ALA A 311 3.82 7.62 -13.84
CA ALA A 311 3.80 9.08 -13.73
C ALA A 311 4.88 9.64 -12.80
N THR A 312 5.32 8.82 -11.83
CA THR A 312 6.45 9.15 -10.95
C THR A 312 7.43 7.98 -10.88
N CYS A 313 8.70 8.26 -10.64
CA CYS A 313 9.81 7.31 -10.54
C CYS A 313 10.48 7.42 -9.16
N GLY A 314 11.02 6.32 -8.63
CA GLY A 314 11.84 6.37 -7.40
C GLY A 314 13.29 6.72 -7.70
N ASP A 315 13.80 6.09 -8.76
CA ASP A 315 15.15 6.21 -9.31
C ASP A 315 15.07 6.26 -10.84
N VAL A 316 16.22 6.52 -11.46
CA VAL A 316 16.39 6.38 -12.91
C VAL A 316 17.34 5.24 -13.20
N ASP A 317 16.87 4.30 -14.00
CA ASP A 317 17.59 3.11 -14.42
C ASP A 317 18.00 3.28 -15.89
N VAL A 318 19.30 3.34 -16.20
CA VAL A 318 19.79 3.49 -17.58
C VAL A 318 20.61 2.28 -17.99
N LEU A 319 20.15 1.58 -19.03
CA LEU A 319 20.86 0.48 -19.65
C LEU A 319 21.61 0.99 -20.89
N ILE A 320 22.90 0.71 -20.98
CA ILE A 320 23.77 1.10 -22.07
C ILE A 320 24.29 -0.14 -22.79
N SER A 321 24.30 -0.10 -24.12
CA SER A 321 24.91 -1.15 -24.95
C SER A 321 25.39 -0.58 -26.29
N HIS A 322 25.98 -1.41 -27.14
CA HIS A 322 26.38 -1.04 -28.49
C HIS A 322 26.05 -2.14 -29.50
N PRO A 323 25.32 -1.87 -30.61
CA PRO A 323 24.86 -2.89 -31.57
C PRO A 323 25.94 -3.78 -32.19
N ASP A 324 27.19 -3.31 -32.27
CA ASP A 324 28.32 -4.10 -32.78
C ASP A 324 28.78 -5.23 -31.84
N GLY A 325 28.28 -5.26 -30.60
CA GLY A 325 28.66 -6.24 -29.58
C GLY A 325 30.05 -6.04 -28.97
N LYS A 326 30.78 -4.96 -29.30
CA LYS A 326 32.17 -4.73 -28.89
C LYS A 326 32.42 -3.34 -28.29
N SER A 327 31.90 -2.26 -28.87
CA SER A 327 32.18 -0.87 -28.44
C SER A 327 31.61 -0.50 -27.06
N HIS A 328 30.78 -1.37 -26.46
CA HIS A 328 30.38 -1.21 -25.06
C HIS A 328 31.56 -1.38 -24.08
N LYS A 329 32.64 -2.06 -24.48
CA LYS A 329 33.80 -2.34 -23.61
C LYS A 329 34.58 -1.07 -23.30
N GLY A 330 34.88 -0.87 -22.01
CA GLY A 330 35.64 0.29 -21.53
C GLY A 330 34.88 1.63 -21.55
N ILE A 331 33.60 1.65 -21.94
CA ILE A 331 32.79 2.87 -21.95
C ILE A 331 32.32 3.27 -20.55
N PHE A 332 32.11 2.28 -19.68
CA PHE A 332 31.52 2.47 -18.35
C PHE A 332 32.27 3.53 -17.53
N SER A 333 33.60 3.40 -17.38
CA SER A 333 34.40 4.36 -16.63
C SER A 333 34.43 5.74 -17.29
N LYS A 334 34.41 5.82 -18.63
CA LYS A 334 34.41 7.09 -19.37
C LYS A 334 33.09 7.85 -19.18
N VAL A 335 31.95 7.15 -19.22
CA VAL A 335 30.62 7.76 -18.97
C VAL A 335 30.58 8.29 -17.54
N LEU A 336 30.97 7.48 -16.54
CA LEU A 336 30.96 7.93 -15.15
C LEU A 336 31.90 9.13 -14.94
N GLN A 337 33.11 9.09 -15.48
CA GLN A 337 34.04 10.21 -15.40
C GLN A 337 33.44 11.50 -15.98
N SER A 338 32.85 11.42 -17.18
CA SER A 338 32.20 12.58 -17.81
C SER A 338 31.06 13.16 -16.96
N LEU A 339 30.28 12.32 -16.28
CA LEU A 339 29.17 12.75 -15.43
C LEU A 339 29.63 13.29 -14.06
N HIS A 340 30.77 12.80 -13.54
CA HIS A 340 31.42 13.39 -12.37
C HIS A 340 32.04 14.74 -12.69
N ASP A 341 32.75 14.85 -13.81
CA ASP A 341 33.42 16.09 -14.24
C ASP A 341 32.41 17.22 -14.48
N SER A 342 31.20 16.89 -14.93
CA SER A 342 30.12 17.86 -15.07
C SER A 342 29.44 18.25 -13.74
N GLY A 343 29.84 17.63 -12.63
CA GLY A 343 29.19 17.78 -11.31
C GLY A 343 27.78 17.18 -11.23
N PHE A 344 27.39 16.35 -12.19
CA PHE A 344 26.06 15.74 -12.23
C PHE A 344 25.94 14.58 -11.25
N LEU A 345 26.97 13.72 -11.18
CA LEU A 345 27.10 12.70 -10.13
C LEU A 345 27.72 13.32 -8.88
N THR A 346 27.05 13.16 -7.74
CA THR A 346 27.43 13.81 -6.47
C THR A 346 27.97 12.85 -5.43
N ASP A 347 27.53 11.59 -5.44
CA ASP A 347 27.94 10.56 -4.49
C ASP A 347 27.84 9.16 -5.11
N ASP A 348 28.77 8.26 -4.75
CA ASP A 348 28.82 6.90 -5.28
C ASP A 348 28.47 5.87 -4.20
N LEU A 349 27.47 5.04 -4.48
CA LEU A 349 27.07 3.95 -3.59
C LEU A 349 27.77 2.65 -3.98
N VAL A 350 27.75 2.33 -5.27
CA VAL A 350 28.47 1.21 -5.88
C VAL A 350 29.14 1.74 -7.14
N SER A 351 30.44 2.00 -7.07
CA SER A 351 31.20 2.60 -8.17
C SER A 351 31.68 1.57 -9.20
N HIS A 352 31.81 0.29 -8.83
CA HIS A 352 32.25 -0.75 -9.76
C HIS A 352 31.86 -2.16 -9.26
N GLU A 353 30.72 -2.67 -9.74
CA GLU A 353 30.35 -4.09 -9.61
C GLU A 353 30.47 -4.75 -10.99
N GLU A 354 31.37 -5.73 -11.11
CA GLU A 354 31.51 -6.56 -12.31
C GLU A 354 30.81 -7.90 -12.10
N ASN A 355 29.91 -8.24 -13.02
CA ASN A 355 29.27 -9.55 -13.08
C ASN A 355 29.36 -10.09 -14.51
N GLY A 356 30.45 -10.79 -14.83
CA GLY A 356 30.79 -11.13 -16.21
C GLY A 356 31.21 -9.88 -16.99
N GLU A 357 30.65 -9.69 -18.19
CA GLU A 357 30.87 -8.45 -18.98
C GLU A 357 29.94 -7.31 -18.58
N GLN A 358 28.95 -7.56 -17.71
CA GLN A 358 28.08 -6.52 -17.20
C GLN A 358 28.80 -5.69 -16.13
N LYS A 359 28.73 -4.37 -16.30
CA LYS A 359 29.21 -3.38 -15.30
C LYS A 359 28.04 -2.59 -14.76
N LYS A 360 28.01 -2.40 -13.44
CA LYS A 360 26.93 -1.71 -12.76
C LYS A 360 27.45 -0.59 -11.87
N TYR A 361 26.80 0.56 -12.01
CA TYR A 361 26.95 1.74 -11.18
C TYR A 361 25.65 1.96 -10.40
N MET A 362 25.77 2.31 -9.13
CA MET A 362 24.69 2.87 -8.34
C MET A 362 25.22 4.13 -7.67
N GLY A 363 24.61 5.27 -7.94
CA GLY A 363 24.98 6.50 -7.25
C GLY A 363 23.88 7.54 -7.18
N VAL A 364 24.32 8.76 -6.96
CA VAL A 364 23.46 9.90 -6.67
C VAL A 364 23.75 10.97 -7.70
N CYS A 365 22.70 11.47 -8.33
CA CYS A 365 22.80 12.56 -9.28
C CYS A 365 21.95 13.74 -8.85
N ARG A 366 22.23 14.91 -9.40
CA ARG A 366 21.38 16.09 -9.25
C ARG A 366 21.42 16.91 -10.52
N LEU A 367 20.24 17.25 -11.05
CA LEU A 367 20.14 18.18 -12.16
C LEU A 367 20.67 19.57 -11.75
N PRO A 368 21.31 20.32 -12.67
CA PRO A 368 21.83 21.64 -12.37
C PRO A 368 20.70 22.65 -12.12
N GLY A 369 20.97 23.67 -11.29
CA GLY A 369 20.03 24.74 -10.98
C GLY A 369 19.38 24.62 -9.59
N PRO A 370 18.75 25.70 -9.10
CA PRO A 370 18.12 25.72 -7.80
C PRO A 370 16.85 24.86 -7.78
N GLY A 371 16.57 24.24 -6.63
CA GLY A 371 15.32 23.49 -6.41
C GLY A 371 15.34 22.01 -6.83
N HIS A 372 16.42 21.53 -7.45
CA HIS A 372 16.57 20.10 -7.74
C HIS A 372 17.06 19.33 -6.52
N ARG A 373 16.43 18.18 -6.27
CA ARG A 373 16.78 17.24 -5.20
C ARG A 373 17.81 16.23 -5.70
N HIS A 374 18.53 15.59 -4.79
CA HIS A 374 19.38 14.47 -5.17
C HIS A 374 18.52 13.26 -5.52
N ARG A 375 18.83 12.59 -6.63
CA ARG A 375 18.08 11.44 -7.13
C ARG A 375 19.00 10.25 -7.30
N ARG A 376 18.45 9.05 -7.08
CA ARG A 376 19.15 7.81 -7.35
C ARG A 376 19.23 7.55 -8.85
N LEU A 377 20.41 7.16 -9.29
CA LEU A 377 20.71 6.81 -10.68
C LEU A 377 21.49 5.49 -10.69
N ASP A 378 20.98 4.54 -11.47
CA ASP A 378 21.64 3.26 -11.73
C ASP A 378 21.97 3.16 -13.22
N ILE A 379 23.23 2.88 -13.52
CA ILE A 379 23.71 2.70 -14.88
C ILE A 379 24.25 1.28 -15.01
N ILE A 380 23.77 0.56 -16.02
CA ILE A 380 24.27 -0.78 -16.34
C ILE A 380 24.76 -0.77 -17.79
N VAL A 381 25.98 -1.23 -18.02
CA VAL A 381 26.51 -1.47 -19.38
C VAL A 381 26.51 -2.98 -19.63
N VAL A 382 25.94 -3.41 -20.75
CA VAL A 382 25.86 -4.83 -21.15
C VAL A 382 26.31 -5.07 -22.59
N PRO A 383 26.85 -6.26 -22.91
CA PRO A 383 27.06 -6.66 -24.29
C PRO A 383 25.72 -6.83 -25.02
N TYR A 384 25.72 -6.62 -26.34
CA TYR A 384 24.48 -6.54 -27.13
C TYR A 384 23.69 -7.85 -27.17
N ASN A 385 24.37 -8.99 -27.08
CA ASN A 385 23.75 -10.31 -27.02
C ASN A 385 22.98 -10.57 -25.69
N GLU A 386 23.27 -9.80 -24.63
CA GLU A 386 22.55 -9.85 -23.35
C GLU A 386 21.45 -8.78 -23.25
N LEU A 387 21.42 -7.83 -24.19
CA LEU A 387 20.56 -6.64 -24.13
C LEU A 387 19.08 -6.97 -23.89
N ALA A 388 18.54 -8.01 -24.54
CA ALA A 388 17.13 -8.38 -24.35
C ALA A 388 16.81 -8.85 -22.93
N CYS A 389 17.66 -9.71 -22.36
CA CYS A 389 17.49 -10.23 -21.00
C CYS A 389 17.72 -9.12 -19.96
N ALA A 390 18.73 -8.28 -20.17
CA ALA A 390 19.05 -7.14 -19.33
C ALA A 390 17.92 -6.10 -19.35
N LEU A 391 17.36 -5.81 -20.53
CA LEU A 391 16.24 -4.89 -20.69
C LEU A 391 15.00 -5.40 -19.96
N MET A 392 14.69 -6.70 -20.06
CA MET A 392 13.58 -7.30 -19.30
C MET A 392 13.81 -7.19 -17.79
N TYR A 393 15.00 -7.57 -17.34
CA TYR A 393 15.39 -7.49 -15.93
C TYR A 393 15.25 -6.07 -15.40
N PHE A 394 15.82 -5.09 -16.10
CA PHE A 394 15.89 -3.72 -15.61
C PHE A 394 14.57 -2.96 -15.80
N THR A 395 13.73 -3.35 -16.76
CA THR A 395 12.35 -2.85 -16.88
C THR A 395 11.49 -3.32 -15.71
N GLY A 396 11.67 -4.57 -15.30
CA GLY A 396 10.88 -5.19 -14.24
C GLY A 396 9.38 -5.29 -14.56
N SER A 397 8.51 -5.26 -13.54
CA SER A 397 8.83 -5.04 -12.12
C SER A 397 9.56 -6.21 -11.45
N ALA A 398 9.99 -6.01 -10.20
CA ALA A 398 10.65 -7.07 -9.42
C ALA A 398 9.79 -8.34 -9.29
N HIS A 399 8.46 -8.21 -9.13
CA HIS A 399 7.58 -9.37 -9.06
C HIS A 399 7.35 -10.02 -10.41
N PHE A 400 7.21 -9.21 -11.47
CA PHE A 400 7.16 -9.72 -12.83
C PHE A 400 8.40 -10.57 -13.14
N ASN A 401 9.60 -10.06 -12.83
CA ASN A 401 10.85 -10.78 -13.00
C ASN A 401 10.89 -12.08 -12.19
N ARG A 402 10.50 -12.05 -10.91
CA ARG A 402 10.43 -13.26 -10.07
C ARG A 402 9.49 -14.31 -10.67
N SER A 403 8.33 -13.88 -11.16
CA SER A 403 7.33 -14.77 -11.78
C SER A 403 7.83 -15.37 -13.08
N MET A 404 8.46 -14.57 -13.94
CA MET A 404 9.10 -15.04 -15.18
C MET A 404 10.22 -16.05 -14.91
N ARG A 405 11.06 -15.78 -13.90
CA ARG A 405 12.11 -16.71 -13.46
C ARG A 405 11.54 -18.01 -12.88
N ALA A 406 10.45 -17.92 -12.12
CA ALA A 406 9.74 -19.09 -11.61
C ALA A 406 9.14 -19.93 -12.74
N LEU A 407 8.49 -19.30 -13.73
CA LEU A 407 7.98 -19.96 -14.92
C LEU A 407 9.10 -20.68 -15.69
N ALA A 408 10.22 -19.99 -15.96
CA ALA A 408 11.39 -20.60 -16.61
C ALA A 408 11.85 -21.86 -15.86
N LYS A 409 11.89 -21.81 -14.51
CA LYS A 409 12.26 -22.96 -13.68
C LYS A 409 11.33 -24.16 -13.90
N THR A 410 10.02 -23.96 -14.07
CA THR A 410 9.07 -25.06 -14.35
C THR A 410 9.31 -25.75 -15.70
N LYS A 411 10.03 -25.09 -16.61
CA LYS A 411 10.34 -25.56 -17.96
C LYS A 411 11.77 -26.12 -18.08
N ASN A 412 12.43 -26.41 -16.96
CA ASN A 412 13.86 -26.77 -16.92
C ASN A 412 14.76 -25.70 -17.57
N MET A 413 14.35 -24.44 -17.50
CA MET A 413 15.11 -23.29 -17.98
C MET A 413 15.62 -22.44 -16.82
N SER A 414 16.43 -21.43 -17.11
CA SER A 414 16.85 -20.40 -16.17
C SER A 414 16.90 -19.07 -16.87
N LEU A 415 16.14 -18.09 -16.38
CA LEU A 415 16.22 -16.71 -16.84
C LEU A 415 17.05 -15.89 -15.83
N SER A 416 18.05 -15.17 -16.31
CA SER A 416 18.76 -14.11 -15.58
C SER A 416 18.75 -12.82 -16.39
N GLU A 417 19.38 -11.78 -15.86
CA GLU A 417 19.72 -10.54 -16.56
C GLU A 417 20.65 -10.77 -17.76
N HIS A 418 21.48 -11.83 -17.73
CA HIS A 418 22.42 -12.13 -18.81
C HIS A 418 21.78 -12.94 -19.93
N SER A 419 21.04 -14.00 -19.59
CA SER A 419 20.59 -14.97 -20.58
C SER A 419 19.38 -15.79 -20.14
N LEU A 420 18.70 -16.36 -21.14
CA LEU A 420 17.75 -17.45 -20.97
C LEU A 420 18.44 -18.77 -21.34
N ASN A 421 18.64 -19.65 -20.37
CA ASN A 421 19.28 -20.95 -20.58
C ASN A 421 18.25 -22.07 -20.61
N LYS A 422 18.42 -23.03 -21.52
CA LYS A 422 17.66 -24.30 -21.55
C LYS A 422 18.48 -25.45 -20.97
N ASP A 423 17.84 -26.61 -20.82
CA ASP A 423 18.48 -27.86 -20.38
C ASP A 423 19.14 -27.73 -19.00
N VAL A 424 18.54 -26.92 -18.12
CA VAL A 424 19.06 -26.62 -16.77
C VAL A 424 18.69 -27.75 -15.81
N VAL A 425 19.70 -28.44 -15.27
CA VAL A 425 19.50 -29.54 -14.30
C VAL A 425 19.54 -29.02 -12.87
N ARG A 426 18.61 -29.48 -12.03
CA ARG A 426 18.49 -29.08 -10.62
C ARG A 426 18.31 -30.29 -9.71
N GLN A 427 18.93 -30.21 -8.53
CA GLN A 427 18.64 -31.10 -7.39
C GLN A 427 17.96 -30.26 -6.31
N GLY A 428 16.63 -30.40 -6.20
CA GLY A 428 15.82 -29.52 -5.37
C GLY A 428 15.86 -28.05 -5.84
N SER A 429 16.35 -27.16 -4.98
CA SER A 429 16.56 -25.74 -5.34
C SER A 429 17.92 -25.46 -5.97
N LEU A 430 18.88 -26.36 -5.81
CA LEU A 430 20.25 -26.18 -6.27
C LEU A 430 20.35 -26.44 -7.77
N LYS A 431 20.96 -25.49 -8.50
CA LYS A 431 21.28 -25.64 -9.91
C LYS A 431 22.61 -26.38 -10.05
N VAL A 432 22.57 -27.63 -10.51
CA VAL A 432 23.76 -28.48 -10.67
C VAL A 432 24.38 -28.33 -12.06
N TYR A 433 23.58 -27.98 -13.07
CA TYR A 433 24.06 -27.60 -14.40
C TYR A 433 23.39 -26.31 -14.87
N GLY A 434 24.21 -25.37 -15.35
CA GLY A 434 23.83 -24.01 -15.76
C GLY A 434 22.84 -23.94 -16.94
N GLY A 435 22.77 -25.01 -17.73
CA GLY A 435 22.12 -25.05 -19.02
C GLY A 435 22.95 -24.42 -20.13
N THR A 436 22.41 -24.42 -21.35
CA THR A 436 22.99 -23.76 -22.52
C THR A 436 22.20 -22.48 -22.85
N PRO A 437 22.85 -21.33 -23.10
CA PRO A 437 22.16 -20.10 -23.45
C PRO A 437 21.43 -20.22 -24.79
N LEU A 438 20.22 -19.67 -24.83
CA LEU A 438 19.42 -19.53 -26.04
C LEU A 438 19.62 -18.15 -26.67
N PRO A 439 19.58 -18.04 -28.02
CA PRO A 439 19.64 -16.75 -28.68
C PRO A 439 18.37 -15.94 -28.39
N THR A 440 18.54 -14.80 -27.74
CA THR A 440 17.47 -13.85 -27.40
C THR A 440 17.85 -12.45 -27.88
N LEU A 441 17.57 -12.15 -29.15
CA LEU A 441 17.89 -10.84 -29.75
C LEU A 441 16.93 -9.75 -29.28
N THR A 442 15.68 -10.13 -28.99
CA THR A 442 14.63 -9.21 -28.55
C THR A 442 13.93 -9.71 -27.30
N GLU A 443 13.27 -8.82 -26.56
CA GLU A 443 12.43 -9.24 -25.42
C GLU A 443 11.36 -10.26 -25.87
N LYS A 444 10.79 -10.09 -27.08
CA LYS A 444 9.77 -11.01 -27.64
C LYS A 444 10.28 -12.45 -27.77
N ASP A 445 11.56 -12.64 -28.05
CA ASP A 445 12.16 -13.99 -28.12
C ASP A 445 12.10 -14.70 -26.76
N VAL A 446 12.36 -13.99 -25.67
CA VAL A 446 12.28 -14.54 -24.31
C VAL A 446 10.86 -15.04 -24.01
N PHE A 447 9.82 -14.25 -24.34
CA PHE A 447 8.42 -14.65 -24.14
C PHE A 447 8.05 -15.85 -25.01
N ARG A 448 8.45 -15.84 -26.29
CA ARG A 448 8.22 -16.94 -27.23
C ARG A 448 8.86 -18.24 -26.74
N LEU A 449 10.12 -18.19 -26.31
CA LEU A 449 10.86 -19.36 -25.79
C LEU A 449 10.29 -19.88 -24.47
N LEU A 450 9.70 -19.01 -23.65
CA LEU A 450 8.95 -19.42 -22.46
C LEU A 450 7.52 -19.91 -22.77
N GLY A 451 7.05 -19.74 -24.02
CA GLY A 451 5.73 -20.19 -24.46
C GLY A 451 4.58 -19.37 -23.87
N ILE A 452 4.77 -18.06 -23.71
CA ILE A 452 3.74 -17.14 -23.22
C ILE A 452 3.58 -15.93 -24.15
N PRO A 453 2.40 -15.28 -24.19
CA PRO A 453 2.19 -14.07 -24.99
C PRO A 453 3.11 -12.93 -24.54
N PHE A 454 3.62 -12.16 -25.50
CA PHE A 454 4.40 -10.96 -25.20
C PHE A 454 3.56 -9.92 -24.47
N ARG A 455 4.18 -9.27 -23.48
CA ARG A 455 3.57 -8.18 -22.73
C ARG A 455 4.39 -6.91 -22.87
N GLN A 456 3.72 -5.81 -23.18
CA GLN A 456 4.32 -4.48 -23.24
C GLN A 456 4.81 -4.06 -21.85
N PRO A 457 5.82 -3.17 -21.74
CA PRO A 457 6.36 -2.74 -20.45
C PRO A 457 5.31 -2.22 -19.44
N ASN A 458 4.30 -1.49 -19.91
CA ASN A 458 3.21 -0.98 -19.06
C ASN A 458 2.28 -2.07 -18.50
N GLU A 459 2.31 -3.27 -19.07
CA GLU A 459 1.57 -4.44 -18.58
C GLU A 459 2.38 -5.29 -17.59
N ARG A 460 3.63 -4.92 -17.29
CA ARG A 460 4.55 -5.66 -16.41
C ARG A 460 4.62 -5.10 -15.00
N ASP A 461 3.68 -4.25 -14.63
CA ASP A 461 3.51 -3.79 -13.26
C ASP A 461 2.54 -4.76 -12.55
N TRP A 462 3.09 -5.66 -11.74
CA TRP A 462 2.45 -6.88 -11.20
C TRP A 462 2.21 -6.91 -9.71
#